data_AF-A0AAQ3Q135-F1
#
_entry.id   AF-A0AAQ3Q135-F1
#
_cell.length_a   1.000
_cell.length_b   1.000
_cell.length_c   1.000
_cell.angle_alpha   90.00
_cell.angle_beta   90.00
_cell.angle_gamma   90.00
#
_symmetry.space_group_name_H-M   'P 1'
#
loop_
_entity.id
_entity.type
_entity.pdbx_description
1 polymer ?
#
loop_
_entity_poly.entity_id
_entity_poly.type
_entity_poly.pdbx_seq_one_letter_code
_entity_poly.pdbx_strand_id
1 'polypeptide(L)'
;MANQPISVSIEAAGQDFQFYSEGVFTGSCGTELDHGVGIVGYGTADDGTKYWIVKNSWRADWGEQGYIRMQRDVSTTEGLCGIAMEASYPIKTSPNPVKRKPRI
;
A
#
# COMPACT_ATOMS: atom_id res chain seq x y z
N MET A 1 8.10 -14.55 -2.79
CA MET A 1 8.52 -14.02 -1.47
C MET A 1 8.39 -12.50 -1.52
N ALA A 2 7.86 -11.85 -0.48
CA ALA A 2 7.92 -10.40 -0.34
C ALA A 2 9.12 -10.03 0.53
N ASN A 3 9.96 -9.15 0.02
CA ASN A 3 11.28 -8.88 0.60
C ASN A 3 11.32 -7.58 1.42
N GLN A 4 10.47 -6.61 1.08
CA GLN A 4 10.43 -5.29 1.70
C GLN A 4 9.16 -4.52 1.28
N PRO A 5 8.81 -3.43 1.99
CA PRO A 5 7.80 -2.48 1.52
C PRO A 5 8.15 -1.87 0.17
N ILE A 6 7.12 -1.52 -0.62
CA ILE A 6 7.24 -0.93 -1.95
C ILE A 6 6.49 0.40 -1.96
N SER A 7 7.13 1.47 -2.42
CA SER A 7 6.47 2.75 -2.68
C SER A 7 5.72 2.67 -4.01
N VAL A 8 4.46 3.10 -4.03
CA VAL A 8 3.62 3.09 -5.23
C VAL A 8 2.84 4.39 -5.38
N SER A 9 2.51 4.75 -6.62
CA SER A 9 1.55 5.80 -6.94
C SER A 9 0.15 5.20 -7.15
N ILE A 10 -0.90 5.90 -6.75
CA ILE A 10 -2.31 5.54 -6.98
C ILE A 10 -3.13 6.78 -7.35
N GLU A 11 -4.33 6.57 -7.90
CA GLU A 11 -5.38 7.59 -7.93
C GLU A 11 -6.21 7.53 -6.63
N ALA A 12 -6.26 8.64 -5.89
CA ALA A 12 -6.90 8.75 -4.58
C ALA A 12 -7.94 9.88 -4.49
N ALA A 13 -8.22 10.58 -5.60
CA ALA A 13 -9.21 11.66 -5.67
C ALA A 13 -10.67 11.17 -5.65
N GLY A 14 -10.93 9.92 -6.01
CA GLY A 14 -12.26 9.32 -5.99
C GLY A 14 -12.93 9.35 -4.61
N GLN A 15 -14.24 9.57 -4.57
CA GLN A 15 -15.01 9.63 -3.31
C GLN A 15 -14.93 8.32 -2.52
N ASP A 16 -15.01 7.19 -3.20
CA ASP A 16 -14.93 5.87 -2.57
C ASP A 16 -13.60 5.70 -1.81
N PHE A 17 -12.50 6.20 -2.37
CA PHE A 17 -11.20 6.17 -1.70
C PHE A 17 -11.15 7.14 -0.51
N GLN A 18 -11.58 8.39 -0.72
CA GLN A 18 -11.54 9.42 0.33
C GLN A 18 -12.32 9.00 1.60
N PHE A 19 -13.46 8.35 1.43
CA PHE A 19 -14.33 7.92 2.53
C PHE A 19 -14.15 6.45 2.96
N TYR A 20 -13.11 5.77 2.47
CA TYR A 20 -12.80 4.42 2.92
C TYR A 20 -12.61 4.36 4.45
N SER A 21 -13.27 3.39 5.08
CA SER A 21 -13.20 3.15 6.52
C SER A 21 -12.64 1.77 6.86
N GLU A 22 -13.15 0.70 6.24
CA GLU A 22 -12.77 -0.67 6.55
C GLU A 22 -13.09 -1.64 5.40
N GLY A 23 -12.61 -2.88 5.52
CA GLY A 23 -12.86 -3.94 4.55
C GLY A 23 -11.85 -3.96 3.41
N VAL A 24 -12.03 -4.91 2.48
CA VAL A 24 -11.25 -4.88 1.23
C VAL A 24 -11.88 -3.86 0.30
N PHE A 25 -11.14 -2.81 -0.03
CA PHE A 25 -11.54 -1.77 -0.95
C PHE A 25 -11.63 -2.34 -2.38
N THR A 26 -12.86 -2.31 -2.89
CA THR A 26 -13.24 -2.64 -4.28
C THR A 26 -13.98 -1.48 -4.94
N GLY A 27 -13.84 -0.27 -4.37
CA GLY A 27 -14.53 0.93 -4.83
C GLY A 27 -14.02 1.42 -6.19
N SER A 28 -14.75 2.37 -6.76
CA SER A 28 -14.42 2.94 -8.07
C SER A 28 -13.26 3.93 -7.96
N CYS A 29 -12.28 3.75 -8.83
CA CYS A 29 -11.17 4.66 -9.08
C CYS A 29 -10.68 4.47 -10.52
N GLY A 30 -10.13 5.52 -11.12
CA GLY A 30 -9.40 5.52 -12.37
C GLY A 30 -7.91 5.23 -12.18
N THR A 31 -7.10 5.76 -13.10
CA THR A 31 -5.64 5.52 -13.16
C THR A 31 -4.84 6.81 -13.37
N GLU A 32 -5.48 7.97 -13.17
CA GLU A 32 -4.81 9.27 -13.19
C GLU A 32 -4.08 9.46 -11.86
N LEU A 33 -2.84 8.98 -11.79
CA LEU A 33 -2.05 8.89 -10.57
C LEU A 33 -1.83 10.27 -9.94
N ASP A 34 -2.20 10.43 -8.66
CA ASP A 34 -2.15 11.70 -7.95
C ASP A 34 -1.59 11.60 -6.51
N HIS A 35 -1.41 10.39 -5.98
CA HIS A 35 -1.04 10.19 -4.58
C HIS A 35 -0.04 9.06 -4.37
N GLY A 36 0.94 9.29 -3.47
CA GLY A 36 2.00 8.34 -3.14
C GLY A 36 1.74 7.60 -1.83
N VAL A 37 1.80 6.27 -1.85
CA VAL A 37 1.56 5.38 -0.71
C VAL A 37 2.57 4.24 -0.65
N GLY A 38 2.50 3.39 0.38
CA GLY A 38 3.40 2.25 0.54
C GLY A 38 2.66 0.92 0.70
N ILE A 39 2.94 -0.06 -0.17
CA ILE A 39 2.54 -1.45 0.06
C ILE A 39 3.46 -2.03 1.13
N VAL A 40 2.88 -2.48 2.24
CA VAL A 40 3.61 -3.08 3.36
C VAL A 40 3.34 -4.58 3.51
N GLY A 41 2.40 -5.12 2.76
CA GLY A 41 2.06 -6.54 2.79
C GLY A 41 0.93 -6.89 1.82
N TYR A 42 0.48 -8.13 1.89
CA TYR A 42 -0.67 -8.63 1.15
C TYR A 42 -1.33 -9.75 1.93
N GLY A 43 -2.57 -10.08 1.58
CA GLY A 43 -3.30 -11.15 2.22
C GLY A 43 -4.42 -11.69 1.34
N THR A 44 -5.27 -12.48 1.97
CA THR A 44 -6.50 -13.04 1.38
C THR A 44 -7.55 -13.02 2.48
N ALA A 45 -8.73 -12.48 2.18
CA ALA A 45 -9.86 -12.45 3.09
C ALA A 45 -10.54 -13.82 3.13
N ASP A 46 -11.44 -14.04 4.09
CA ASP A 46 -12.11 -15.33 4.31
C ASP A 46 -12.97 -15.78 3.12
N ASP A 47 -13.46 -14.82 2.33
CA ASP A 47 -14.22 -15.03 1.09
C ASP A 47 -13.33 -15.35 -0.13
N GLY A 48 -12.00 -15.40 0.06
CA GLY A 48 -11.02 -15.63 -1.01
C GLY A 48 -10.55 -14.35 -1.71
N THR A 49 -11.07 -13.17 -1.36
CA THR A 49 -10.66 -11.91 -1.97
C THR A 49 -9.22 -11.58 -1.58
N LYS A 50 -8.34 -11.47 -2.57
CA LYS A 50 -6.94 -11.09 -2.35
C LYS A 50 -6.81 -9.58 -2.23
N TYR A 51 -5.89 -9.12 -1.38
CA TYR A 51 -5.66 -7.70 -1.17
C TYR A 51 -4.19 -7.35 -0.93
N TRP A 52 -3.84 -6.11 -1.24
CA TRP A 52 -2.65 -5.40 -0.77
C TRP A 52 -2.95 -4.73 0.56
N ILE A 53 -1.97 -4.71 1.47
CA ILE A 53 -2.01 -3.88 2.67
C ILE A 53 -1.22 -2.62 2.36
N VAL A 54 -1.91 -1.50 2.27
CA VAL A 54 -1.34 -0.22 1.86
C VAL A 54 -1.37 0.75 3.04
N LYS A 55 -0.22 1.32 3.35
CA LYS A 55 -0.06 2.38 4.35
C LYS A 55 -0.28 3.73 3.69
N ASN A 56 -1.24 4.49 4.20
CA ASN A 56 -1.51 5.86 3.76
C ASN A 56 -0.79 6.88 4.68
N SER A 57 -0.90 8.16 4.35
CA SER A 57 -0.30 9.29 5.07
C SER A 57 -1.34 10.27 5.65
N TRP A 58 -2.62 9.88 5.71
CA TRP A 58 -3.74 10.71 6.17
C TRP A 58 -4.15 10.43 7.63
N ARG A 59 -3.16 10.30 8.51
CA ARG A 59 -3.34 10.00 9.95
C ARG A 59 -4.03 8.64 10.19
N ALA A 60 -4.24 8.31 11.46
CA ALA A 60 -4.73 7.00 11.89
C ALA A 60 -6.26 6.93 12.02
N ASP A 61 -6.96 8.05 11.96
CA ASP A 61 -8.42 8.14 11.96
C ASP A 61 -9.04 7.81 10.59
N TRP A 62 -8.24 7.82 9.52
CA TRP A 62 -8.66 7.40 8.19
C TRP A 62 -8.46 5.89 8.00
N GLY A 63 -9.44 5.21 7.38
CA GLY A 63 -9.36 3.79 7.08
C GLY A 63 -9.11 2.90 8.30
N GLU A 64 -8.38 1.80 8.08
CA GLU A 64 -8.04 0.82 9.11
C GLU A 64 -6.78 1.27 9.85
N GLN A 65 -6.91 2.25 10.75
CA GLN A 65 -5.78 2.84 11.50
C GLN A 65 -4.71 3.49 10.58
N GLY A 66 -5.14 4.16 9.51
CA GLY A 66 -4.27 4.77 8.50
C GLY A 66 -3.85 3.82 7.37
N TYR A 67 -4.44 2.63 7.31
CA TYR A 67 -4.20 1.64 6.25
C TYR A 67 -5.47 1.41 5.43
N ILE A 68 -5.26 0.86 4.24
CA ILE A 68 -6.31 0.37 3.36
C ILE A 68 -5.94 -1.00 2.81
N ARG A 69 -6.90 -1.90 2.78
CA ARG A 69 -6.77 -3.20 2.10
C ARG A 69 -7.30 -3.07 0.67
N MET A 70 -6.43 -2.82 -0.32
CA MET A 70 -6.87 -2.64 -1.72
C MET A 70 -6.95 -3.98 -2.43
N GLN A 71 -8.02 -4.23 -3.19
CA GLN A 71 -8.17 -5.48 -3.93
C GLN A 71 -6.98 -5.74 -4.87
N ARG A 72 -6.50 -6.98 -4.86
CA ARG A 72 -5.36 -7.47 -5.64
C ARG A 72 -5.82 -8.53 -6.62
N ASP A 73 -5.04 -8.72 -7.69
CA ASP A 73 -5.32 -9.65 -8.79
C ASP A 73 -6.65 -9.31 -9.51
N VAL A 74 -6.91 -8.02 -9.68
CA VAL A 74 -8.01 -7.52 -10.54
C VAL A 74 -7.69 -7.76 -12.02
N SER A 75 -8.70 -7.63 -12.89
CA SER A 75 -8.56 -7.93 -14.33
C SER A 75 -7.72 -6.92 -15.10
N THR A 76 -7.53 -5.70 -14.58
CA THR A 76 -6.75 -4.64 -15.22
C THR A 76 -5.26 -4.78 -14.94
N THR A 77 -4.43 -4.51 -15.94
CA THR A 77 -2.97 -4.61 -15.85
C THR A 77 -2.36 -3.54 -14.94
N GLU A 78 -3.03 -2.40 -14.83
CA GLU A 78 -2.67 -1.26 -13.99
C GLU A 78 -2.89 -1.56 -12.50
N GLY A 79 -3.66 -2.60 -12.19
CA GLY A 79 -4.18 -2.85 -10.85
C GLY A 79 -5.27 -1.86 -10.45
N LEU A 80 -5.88 -2.09 -9.28
CA LEU A 80 -6.90 -1.19 -8.75
C LEU A 80 -6.27 0.18 -8.43
N CYS A 81 -6.91 1.26 -8.90
CA CYS A 81 -6.44 2.65 -8.77
C CYS A 81 -5.04 2.91 -9.35
N GLY A 82 -4.57 2.10 -10.30
CA GLY A 82 -3.25 2.25 -10.91
C GLY A 82 -2.07 1.78 -10.03
N ILE A 83 -2.34 1.06 -8.93
CA ILE A 83 -1.32 0.65 -7.94
C ILE A 83 -0.13 -0.15 -8.51
N ALA A 84 -0.26 -0.76 -9.69
CA ALA A 84 0.80 -1.51 -10.36
C ALA A 84 1.51 -0.71 -11.48
N MET A 85 1.16 0.56 -11.71
CA MET A 85 1.72 1.38 -12.79
C MET A 85 3.11 1.96 -12.45
N GLU A 86 3.25 2.56 -11.26
CA GLU A 86 4.49 3.19 -10.81
C GLU A 86 4.89 2.67 -9.44
N ALA A 87 5.79 1.69 -9.42
CA ALA A 87 6.30 1.08 -8.20
C ALA A 87 7.82 1.22 -8.11
N SER A 88 8.33 1.55 -6.93
CA SER A 88 9.77 1.63 -6.67
C SER A 88 10.10 1.18 -5.26
N TYR A 89 11.34 0.71 -5.08
CA TYR A 89 11.85 0.33 -3.77
C TYR A 89 13.33 0.67 -3.64
N PRO A 90 13.80 1.06 -2.45
CA PRO A 90 15.21 1.25 -2.21
C PRO A 90 15.95 -0.09 -2.12
N ILE A 91 17.23 -0.09 -2.46
CA ILE A 91 18.13 -1.23 -2.24
C ILE A 91 19.18 -0.81 -1.23
N LYS A 92 19.29 -1.59 -0.15
CA LYS A 92 20.35 -1.43 0.85
C LYS A 92 21.32 -2.60 0.76
N THR A 93 22.53 -2.35 0.25
CA THR A 93 23.59 -3.36 0.12
C THR A 93 24.59 -3.35 1.28
N SER A 94 24.70 -2.24 2.01
CA SER A 94 25.59 -2.12 3.15
C SER A 94 25.04 -2.86 4.38
N PRO A 95 25.89 -3.46 5.23
CA PRO A 95 25.45 -4.03 6.50
C PRO A 95 24.93 -2.93 7.45
N ASN A 96 24.13 -3.31 8.44
CA ASN A 96 23.71 -2.37 9.48
C ASN A 96 24.92 -1.93 10.32
N PRO A 97 25.03 -0.64 10.71
CA PRO A 97 26.09 -0.21 11.61
C PRO A 97 26.12 -1.07 12.88
N VAL A 98 27.30 -1.51 13.29
CA VAL A 98 27.46 -2.25 14.54
C VAL A 98 27.04 -1.34 15.69
N LYS A 99 26.06 -1.75 16.50
CA LYS A 99 25.68 -1.03 17.72
C LYS A 99 26.92 -0.88 18.60
N ARG A 100 27.47 0.33 18.70
CA ARG A 100 28.59 0.59 19.61
C ARG A 100 28.09 0.45 21.04
N LYS A 101 28.74 -0.39 21.86
CA LYS A 101 28.49 -0.41 23.30
C LYS A 101 28.80 0.98 23.88
N PRO A 102 28.00 1.50 24.82
CA PRO A 102 28.33 2.73 25.52
C PRO A 102 29.73 2.61 26.12
N ARG A 103 30.58 3.63 25.94
CA ARG A 103 31.84 3.73 26.67
C ARG A 103 31.47 4.16 28.10
N ILE A 104 31.81 3.31 29.07
CA ILE A 104 31.75 3.63 30.51
C ILE A 104 32.78 4.70 30.81
#